data_AF-W1YG40-F1
#
_entry.id   AF-W1YG40-F1
#
_cell.length_a   1.000
_cell.length_b   1.000
_cell.length_c   1.000
_cell.angle_alpha   90.00
_cell.angle_beta   90.00
_cell.angle_gamma   90.00
#
_symmetry.space_group_name_H-M   'P 1'
#
loop_
_entity.id
_entity.type
_entity.pdbx_description
1 polymer ?
#
loop_
_entity_poly.entity_id
_entity_poly.type
_entity_poly.pdbx_seq_one_letter_code
_entity_poly.pdbx_strand_id
1 'polypeptide(L)'
;VALTPALQPIDGVAVSYIDAAVALGNTINEMDKYYTQENYKDDAFAKGKTLPQTFLKNLEAFEAVAESYHAAIQEINDKRQLAELKNIEEREGKTFHYYSLAVMISAKQINNLISQNKFDAEAAMKKVSEL
;
A
#
# COMPACT_ATOMS: atom_id res chain seq x y z
N VAL A 1 -13.45 12.96 6.20
CA VAL A 1 -13.35 13.04 7.68
C VAL A 1 -11.96 12.55 8.06
N ALA A 2 -11.19 13.25 8.91
CA ALA A 2 -9.85 12.79 9.31
C ALA A 2 -9.95 11.64 10.33
N LEU A 3 -9.01 10.69 10.29
CA LEU A 3 -8.90 9.63 11.29
C LEU A 3 -8.43 10.22 12.64
N THR A 4 -8.79 9.60 13.76
CA THR A 4 -8.40 10.04 15.11
C THR A 4 -7.64 8.94 15.86
N PRO A 5 -6.42 9.19 16.39
CA PRO A 5 -5.67 10.45 16.31
C PRO A 5 -5.23 10.76 14.87
N ALA A 6 -5.18 12.06 14.54
CA ALA A 6 -4.82 12.52 13.20
C ALA A 6 -3.39 12.11 12.84
N LEU A 7 -3.23 11.46 11.70
CA LEU A 7 -1.96 11.09 11.12
C LEU A 7 -1.81 11.84 9.80
N GLN A 8 -1.74 13.16 9.85
CA GLN A 8 -1.48 13.96 8.66
C GLN A 8 -0.04 13.71 8.16
N PRO A 9 0.19 13.61 6.83
CA PRO A 9 -0.76 13.84 5.73
C PRO A 9 -1.52 12.58 5.25
N ILE A 10 -1.31 11.40 5.85
CA ILE A 10 -1.83 10.13 5.34
C ILE A 10 -3.34 9.94 5.54
N ASP A 11 -3.97 10.65 6.49
CA ASP A 11 -5.41 10.52 6.76
C ASP A 11 -6.28 10.65 5.50
N GLY A 12 -5.94 11.54 4.57
CA GLY A 12 -6.71 11.71 3.32
C GLY A 12 -6.65 10.45 2.44
N VAL A 13 -5.46 9.89 2.25
CA VAL A 13 -5.25 8.67 1.47
C VAL A 13 -5.85 7.45 2.17
N ALA A 14 -5.82 7.42 3.50
CA ALA A 14 -6.42 6.38 4.32
C ALA A 14 -7.95 6.32 4.14
N VAL A 15 -8.61 7.48 4.09
CA VAL A 15 -10.07 7.56 3.85
C VAL A 15 -10.40 7.01 2.46
N SER A 16 -9.67 7.42 1.42
CA SER A 16 -9.89 6.89 0.06
C SER A 16 -9.70 5.37 -0.01
N TYR A 17 -8.70 4.83 0.70
CA TYR A 17 -8.51 3.38 0.83
C TYR A 17 -9.72 2.70 1.48
N ILE A 18 -10.21 3.23 2.61
CA ILE A 18 -11.37 2.68 3.33
C ILE A 18 -12.62 2.70 2.44
N ASP A 19 -12.90 3.83 1.78
CA ASP A 19 -14.08 3.99 0.94
C ASP A 19 -14.07 2.99 -0.24
N ALA A 20 -12.92 2.81 -0.90
CA ALA A 20 -12.79 1.86 -1.99
C ALA A 20 -12.87 0.40 -1.50
N ALA A 21 -12.26 0.09 -0.35
CA ALA A 21 -12.34 -1.24 0.27
C ALA A 21 -13.79 -1.61 0.62
N VAL A 22 -14.56 -0.66 1.15
CA VAL A 22 -15.99 -0.84 1.44
C VAL A 22 -16.78 -1.06 0.15
N ALA A 23 -16.53 -0.28 -0.90
CA ALA A 23 -17.22 -0.45 -2.18
C ALA A 23 -16.95 -1.84 -2.82
N LEU A 24 -15.69 -2.29 -2.79
CA LEU A 24 -15.32 -3.62 -3.27
C LEU A 24 -15.96 -4.72 -2.42
N GLY A 25 -15.87 -4.63 -1.09
CA GLY A 25 -16.48 -5.57 -0.15
C GLY A 25 -18.00 -5.69 -0.33
N ASN A 26 -18.70 -4.57 -0.56
CA ASN A 26 -20.13 -4.58 -0.86
C ASN A 26 -20.46 -5.32 -2.15
N THR A 27 -19.60 -5.19 -3.18
CA THR A 27 -19.79 -5.90 -4.46
C THR A 27 -19.57 -7.41 -4.29
N ILE A 28 -18.53 -7.80 -3.55
CA ILE A 28 -18.26 -9.21 -3.22
C ILE A 28 -19.45 -9.82 -2.47
N ASN A 29 -19.97 -9.11 -1.47
CA ASN A 29 -21.14 -9.56 -0.71
C ASN A 29 -22.40 -9.66 -1.58
N GLU A 30 -22.62 -8.74 -2.53
CA GLU A 30 -23.73 -8.84 -3.47
C GLU A 30 -23.59 -10.07 -4.38
N MET A 31 -22.38 -10.32 -4.90
CA MET A 31 -22.11 -11.49 -5.73
C MET A 31 -22.33 -12.79 -4.97
N ASP A 32 -21.75 -12.93 -3.77
CA ASP A 32 -21.93 -14.11 -2.91
C ASP A 32 -23.42 -14.38 -2.64
N LYS A 33 -24.17 -13.36 -2.24
CA LYS A 33 -25.61 -13.46 -2.01
C LYS A 33 -26.35 -13.88 -3.28
N TYR A 34 -26.04 -13.28 -4.43
CA TYR A 34 -26.71 -13.55 -5.68
C TYR A 34 -26.58 -15.01 -6.13
N TYR A 35 -25.38 -15.59 -6.00
CA TYR A 35 -25.15 -16.98 -6.37
C TYR A 35 -25.63 -17.97 -5.30
N THR A 36 -25.40 -17.69 -4.02
CA THR A 36 -25.82 -18.54 -2.90
C THR A 36 -27.35 -18.65 -2.80
N GLN A 37 -28.07 -17.55 -3.05
CA GLN A 37 -29.54 -17.55 -3.04
C GLN A 37 -30.16 -18.00 -4.38
N GLU A 38 -29.33 -18.34 -5.36
CA GLU A 38 -29.76 -18.73 -6.71
C GLU A 38 -30.64 -17.70 -7.43
N ASN A 39 -30.51 -16.41 -7.10
CA ASN A 39 -31.30 -15.32 -7.69
C ASN A 39 -31.13 -15.21 -9.22
N TYR A 40 -30.09 -15.84 -9.77
CA TYR A 40 -29.90 -15.99 -11.22
C TYR A 40 -31.02 -16.76 -11.91
N LYS A 41 -31.74 -17.63 -11.18
CA LYS A 41 -32.91 -18.36 -11.67
C LYS A 41 -34.11 -17.42 -11.83
N ASP A 42 -34.21 -16.41 -10.97
CA ASP A 42 -35.34 -15.47 -10.94
C ASP A 42 -35.19 -14.35 -11.97
N ASP A 43 -33.95 -13.91 -12.23
CA ASP A 43 -33.66 -12.80 -13.14
C ASP A 43 -33.10 -13.23 -14.50
N ALA A 44 -33.10 -14.54 -14.78
CA ALA A 44 -32.53 -15.14 -15.99
C ALA A 44 -31.09 -14.66 -16.30
N PHE A 45 -30.25 -14.58 -15.25
CA PHE A 45 -28.88 -14.10 -15.29
C PHE A 45 -28.69 -12.62 -15.64
N ALA A 46 -29.73 -11.79 -15.52
CA ALA A 46 -29.62 -10.35 -15.81
C ALA A 46 -28.51 -9.70 -14.98
N LYS A 47 -28.51 -9.87 -13.64
CA LYS A 47 -27.43 -9.36 -12.78
C LYS A 47 -26.13 -10.13 -12.94
N GLY A 48 -26.19 -11.44 -13.18
CA GLY A 48 -25.01 -12.28 -13.38
C GLY A 48 -24.12 -11.82 -14.54
N LYS A 49 -24.69 -11.11 -15.53
CA LYS A 49 -23.94 -10.51 -16.65
C LYS A 49 -23.26 -9.19 -16.30
N THR A 50 -23.79 -8.43 -15.34
CA THR A 50 -23.30 -7.09 -14.98
C THR A 50 -22.38 -7.10 -13.77
N LEU A 51 -22.62 -8.00 -12.81
CA LEU A 51 -21.85 -8.09 -11.56
C LEU A 51 -20.34 -8.25 -11.79
N PRO A 52 -19.85 -9.08 -12.73
CA PRO A 52 -18.41 -9.18 -13.00
C PRO A 52 -17.78 -7.85 -13.45
N GLN A 53 -18.49 -7.06 -14.25
CA GLN A 53 -18.01 -5.75 -14.71
C GLN A 53 -17.94 -4.75 -13.56
N THR A 54 -18.97 -4.74 -12.69
CA THR A 54 -18.97 -3.91 -11.47
C THR A 54 -17.83 -4.31 -10.53
N PHE A 55 -17.58 -5.61 -10.37
CA PHE A 55 -16.47 -6.14 -9.57
C PHE A 55 -15.12 -5.64 -10.10
N LEU A 56 -14.85 -5.82 -11.40
CA LEU A 56 -13.59 -5.38 -12.00
C LEU A 56 -13.38 -3.87 -11.83
N LYS A 57 -14.41 -3.06 -12.07
CA LYS A 57 -14.34 -1.61 -11.88
C LYS A 57 -13.99 -1.24 -10.43
N ASN A 58 -14.60 -1.89 -9.45
CA ASN A 58 -14.35 -1.61 -8.04
C ASN A 58 -13.00 -2.17 -7.57
N LEU A 59 -12.53 -3.26 -8.18
CA LEU A 59 -11.19 -3.80 -7.96
C LEU A 59 -10.12 -2.84 -8.48
N GLU A 60 -10.24 -2.37 -9.72
CA GLU A 60 -9.30 -1.39 -10.31
C GLU A 60 -9.25 -0.10 -9.49
N ALA A 61 -10.42 0.41 -9.05
CA ALA A 61 -10.49 1.57 -8.19
C ALA A 61 -9.82 1.34 -6.82
N PHE A 62 -9.98 0.14 -6.25
CA PHE A 62 -9.34 -0.25 -5.00
C PHE A 62 -7.82 -0.40 -5.14
N GLU A 63 -7.34 -1.08 -6.18
CA GLU A 63 -5.90 -1.29 -6.43
C GLU A 63 -5.15 0.04 -6.49
N ALA A 64 -5.66 1.02 -7.25
CA ALA A 64 -5.04 2.33 -7.39
C ALA A 64 -4.89 3.07 -6.04
N VAL A 65 -5.92 3.03 -5.18
CA VAL A 65 -5.85 3.68 -3.86
C VAL A 65 -5.06 2.85 -2.85
N ALA A 66 -5.03 1.52 -2.97
CA ALA A 66 -4.22 0.64 -2.15
C ALA A 66 -2.72 0.86 -2.39
N GLU A 67 -2.31 0.99 -3.64
CA GLU A 67 -0.93 1.35 -4.00
C GLU A 67 -0.57 2.74 -3.44
N SER A 68 -1.45 3.72 -3.62
CA SER A 68 -1.23 5.08 -3.12
C SER A 68 -1.12 5.13 -1.58
N TYR A 69 -1.98 4.39 -0.88
CA TYR A 69 -1.95 4.30 0.57
C TYR A 69 -0.70 3.58 1.07
N HIS A 70 -0.31 2.48 0.43
CA HIS A 70 0.95 1.79 0.73
C HIS A 70 2.15 2.72 0.57
N ALA A 71 2.24 3.44 -0.55
CA ALA A 71 3.32 4.40 -0.80
C ALA A 71 3.38 5.49 0.28
N ALA A 72 2.23 6.03 0.69
CA ALA A 72 2.17 7.04 1.77
C ALA A 72 2.67 6.49 3.12
N ILE A 73 2.34 5.23 3.46
CA ILE A 73 2.87 4.57 4.66
C ILE A 73 4.40 4.43 4.58
N GLN A 74 4.90 3.99 3.43
CA GLN A 74 6.35 3.81 3.21
C GLN A 74 7.09 5.12 3.38
N GLU A 75 6.60 6.21 2.77
CA GLU A 75 7.23 7.53 2.87
C GLU A 75 7.32 8.03 4.32
N ILE A 76 6.25 7.87 5.10
CA ILE A 76 6.23 8.27 6.52
C ILE A 76 7.19 7.40 7.33
N ASN A 77 7.22 6.09 7.06
CA ASN A 77 8.14 5.17 7.73
C ASN A 77 9.60 5.53 7.42
N ASP A 78 9.93 5.82 6.15
CA ASP A 78 11.28 6.22 5.73
C ASP A 78 11.73 7.50 6.43
N LYS A 79 10.87 8.52 6.48
CA LYS A 79 11.16 9.78 7.20
C LYS A 79 11.42 9.54 8.69
N ARG A 80 10.63 8.66 9.33
CA ARG A 80 10.83 8.30 10.74
C ARG A 80 12.13 7.55 10.97
N GLN A 81 12.48 6.60 10.10
CA GLN A 81 13.73 5.84 10.19
C GLN A 81 14.96 6.74 10.02
N LEU A 82 14.93 7.69 9.08
CA LEU A 82 16.01 8.66 8.90
C LEU A 82 16.15 9.61 10.09
N ALA A 83 15.03 10.08 10.65
CA ALA A 83 15.04 10.90 11.85
C ALA A 83 15.63 10.14 13.04
N GLU A 84 15.25 8.87 13.22
CA GLU A 84 15.78 8.03 14.29
C GLU A 84 17.28 7.73 14.10
N LEU A 85 17.72 7.49 12.86
CA LEU A 85 19.14 7.31 12.57
C LEU A 85 19.97 8.54 13.00
N LYS A 86 19.46 9.75 12.70
CA LYS A 86 20.08 10.99 13.14
C LYS A 86 20.08 11.13 14.66
N ASN A 87 18.97 10.80 15.32
CA ASN A 87 18.88 10.85 16.79
C ASN A 87 19.87 9.88 17.45
N ILE A 88 20.06 8.67 16.89
CA ILE A 88 21.05 7.69 17.38
C ILE A 88 22.46 8.25 17.20
N GLU A 89 22.78 8.83 16.03
CA GLU A 89 24.10 9.44 15.81
C GLU A 89 24.38 10.57 16.79
N GLU A 90 23.41 11.43 17.08
CA GLU A 90 23.56 12.53 18.04
C GLU A 90 23.70 12.04 19.49
N ARG A 91 22.97 10.99 19.88
CA ARG A 91 22.95 10.46 21.26
C ARG A 91 24.14 9.55 21.56
N GLU A 92 24.53 8.72 20.59
CA GLU A 92 25.43 7.58 20.80
C GLU A 92 26.68 7.65 19.91
N GLY A 93 26.67 8.47 18.86
CA GLY A 93 27.66 8.41 17.79
C GLY A 93 27.41 7.23 16.84
N LYS A 94 28.40 6.93 15.99
CA LYS A 94 28.34 5.85 15.00
C LYS A 94 28.63 4.49 15.63
N THR A 95 27.74 4.05 16.51
CA THR A 95 27.82 2.76 17.20
C THR A 95 27.31 1.62 16.31
N PHE A 96 27.40 0.38 16.82
CA PHE A 96 26.76 -0.77 16.17
C PHE A 96 25.26 -0.54 15.92
N HIS A 97 24.57 0.13 16.84
CA HIS A 97 23.15 0.45 16.71
C HIS A 97 22.88 1.37 15.52
N TYR A 98 23.68 2.43 15.36
CA TYR A 98 23.63 3.31 14.19
C TYR A 98 23.82 2.52 12.89
N TYR A 99 24.88 1.72 12.79
CA TYR A 99 25.18 0.98 11.56
C TYR A 99 24.15 -0.10 11.26
N SER A 100 23.59 -0.76 12.28
CA SER A 100 22.49 -1.71 12.10
C SER A 100 21.28 -1.06 11.45
N LEU A 101 20.87 0.12 11.93
CA LEU A 101 19.76 0.87 11.33
C LEU A 101 20.10 1.38 9.92
N ALA A 102 21.31 1.92 9.73
CA ALA A 102 21.76 2.39 8.41
C ALA A 102 21.72 1.27 7.36
N VAL A 103 22.22 0.07 7.69
CA VAL A 103 22.19 -1.09 6.79
C VAL A 103 20.75 -1.52 6.49
N MET A 104 19.86 -1.54 7.48
CA MET A 104 18.44 -1.85 7.24
C MET A 104 17.76 -0.85 6.30
N ILE A 105 18.02 0.45 6.46
CA ILE A 105 17.50 1.50 5.58
C ILE A 105 18.01 1.29 4.14
N SER A 106 19.32 1.05 3.97
CA SER A 106 19.92 0.83 2.66
C SER A 106 19.39 -0.46 2.01
N ALA A 107 19.25 -1.55 2.76
CA ALA A 107 18.68 -2.81 2.29
C ALA A 107 17.23 -2.63 1.81
N LYS A 108 16.41 -1.87 2.57
CA LYS A 108 15.05 -1.52 2.16
C LYS A 108 15.04 -0.75 0.84
N GLN A 109 15.92 0.24 0.68
CA GLN A 109 16.02 1.03 -0.55
C GLN A 109 16.43 0.18 -1.75
N ILE A 110 17.40 -0.73 -1.57
CA ILE A 110 17.78 -1.69 -2.62
C ILE A 110 16.60 -2.61 -2.96
N ASN A 111 15.91 -3.15 -1.95
CA ASN A 111 14.74 -4.00 -2.17
C ASN A 111 13.64 -3.28 -2.96
N ASN A 112 13.41 -2.01 -2.67
CA ASN A 112 12.45 -1.18 -3.39
C ASN A 112 12.86 -0.92 -4.84
N LEU A 113 14.16 -0.81 -5.15
CA LEU A 113 14.67 -0.65 -6.53
C LEU A 113 14.54 -1.94 -7.34
N ILE A 114 14.86 -3.10 -6.75
CA ILE A 114 14.79 -4.39 -7.45
C ILE A 114 13.35 -4.87 -7.67
N SER A 115 12.41 -4.43 -6.83
CA SER A 115 11.01 -4.87 -6.88
C SER A 115 10.14 -4.04 -7.84
N GLN A 116 10.70 -3.05 -8.52
CA GLN A 116 9.95 -2.24 -9.48
C GLN A 116 9.65 -3.05 -10.74
N ASN A 117 8.45 -2.86 -11.31
CA ASN A 117 8.05 -3.49 -12.59
C ASN A 117 9.06 -3.25 -13.73
N LYS A 118 9.80 -2.14 -13.68
CA LYS A 118 10.95 -1.89 -14.53
C LYS A 118 12.20 -1.76 -13.65
N PHE A 119 13.06 -2.75 -13.71
CA PHE A 119 14.33 -2.75 -12.98
C PHE A 119 15.30 -1.70 -13.55
N ASP A 120 15.78 -0.79 -12.70
CA ASP A 120 16.85 0.17 -13.01
C ASP A 120 18.19 -0.35 -12.47
N ALA A 121 18.95 -1.01 -13.35
CA ALA A 121 20.22 -1.62 -13.02
C ALA A 121 21.28 -0.59 -12.58
N GLU A 122 21.26 0.62 -13.15
CA GLU A 122 22.24 1.67 -12.84
C GLU A 122 21.98 2.26 -11.45
N ALA A 123 20.73 2.59 -11.14
CA ALA A 123 20.32 3.06 -9.83
C ALA A 123 20.61 2.01 -8.74
N ALA A 124 20.31 0.73 -9.02
CA ALA A 124 20.60 -0.37 -8.11
C ALA A 124 22.11 -0.53 -7.83
N MET A 125 22.95 -0.53 -8.86
CA MET A 125 24.40 -0.67 -8.69
C MET A 125 25.02 0.51 -7.94
N LYS A 126 24.59 1.74 -8.22
CA LYS A 126 25.02 2.92 -7.46
C LYS A 126 24.70 2.75 -5.97
N LYS A 127 23.50 2.26 -5.64
CA LYS A 127 23.09 2.08 -4.24
C LYS A 127 23.90 1.01 -3.51
N VAL A 128 24.25 -0.08 -4.19
CA VAL A 128 25.12 -1.12 -3.63
C VAL A 128 26.53 -0.60 -3.34
N SER A 129 27.07 0.31 -4.18
CA SER A 129 28.39 0.90 -3.94
C SER A 129 28.47 1.90 -2.78
N GLU A 130 27.32 2.36 -2.28
CA GLU A 130 27.22 3.30 -1.14
C GLU A 130 27.09 2.59 0.22
N LEU A 131 26.95 1.24 0.23
CA LEU A 131 26.96 0.39 1.42
C LEU A 131 28.38 0.26 2.00
#